data_AF-A0A0E2YZQ1-F1
#
_entry.id   AF-A0A0E2YZQ1-F1
#
_cell.length_a   1.000
_cell.length_b   1.000
_cell.length_c   1.000
_cell.angle_alpha   90.00
_cell.angle_beta   90.00
_cell.angle_gamma   90.00
#
_symmetry.space_group_name_H-M   'P 1'
#
loop_
_entity.id
_entity.type
_entity.pdbx_description
1 polymer ?
#
loop_
_entity_poly.entity_id
_entity_poly.type
_entity_poly.pdbx_seq_one_letter_code
_entity_poly.pdbx_strand_id
1 'polypeptide(L)' 'MQIEALEIENYCLFRNAKLSKLPPLTIVGGDNGSGKSMLFDVLSFLKEVLSQNVLQAVARYGRWVSRAGELW' A
#
# COMPACT_ATOMS: atom_id res chain seq x y z
N MET A 1 13.84 11.34 0.84
CA MET A 1 12.42 11.69 1.04
C MET A 1 11.96 11.01 2.31
N GLN A 2 11.32 11.75 3.23
CA GLN A 2 10.72 11.21 4.44
C GLN A 2 9.21 11.08 4.23
N ILE A 3 8.61 9.98 4.70
CA ILE A 3 7.17 9.80 4.71
C ILE A 3 6.65 10.33 6.05
N GLU A 4 5.88 11.41 6.02
CA GLU A 4 5.31 12.03 7.22
C GLU A 4 3.92 11.50 7.56
N ALA A 5 3.19 11.08 6.53
CA ALA A 5 1.88 10.46 6.66
C ALA A 5 1.62 9.52 5.49
N LEU A 6 0.79 8.50 5.72
CA LEU A 6 0.30 7.56 4.72
C LEU A 6 -1.18 7.27 4.98
N GLU A 7 -1.99 7.45 3.96
CA GLU A 7 -3.40 7.11 3.95
C GLU A 7 -3.65 6.07 2.85
N ILE A 8 -4.31 4.98 3.22
CA ILE A 8 -4.60 3.85 2.33
C ILE A 8 -6.09 3.58 2.41
N GLU A 9 -6.74 3.62 1.25
CA GLU A 9 -8.16 3.34 1.12
C GLU A 9 -8.39 2.22 0.12
N ASN A 10 -9.31 1.31 0.45
CA ASN A 10 -9.76 0.23 -0.42
C ASN A 10 -8.64 -0.59 -1.08
N TYR A 11 -7.60 -0.91 -0.31
CA TYR A 11 -6.47 -1.70 -0.78
C TYR A 11 -6.33 -2.99 0.03
N CYS A 12 -6.72 -4.11 -0.60
CA CYS A 12 -6.69 -5.45 -0.01
C CYS A 12 -7.37 -5.50 1.38
N LEU A 13 -6.59 -5.74 2.44
CA LEU A 13 -7.08 -5.79 3.83
C LEU A 13 -7.30 -4.39 4.44
N PHE A 14 -6.71 -3.34 3.86
CA PHE A 14 -6.86 -1.97 4.31
C PHE A 14 -8.10 -1.35 3.69
N ARG A 15 -9.22 -1.34 4.44
CA ARG A 15 -10.42 -0.56 4.07
C ARG A 15 -10.18 0.94 4.20
N ASN A 16 -9.67 1.36 5.36
CA ASN A 16 -9.25 2.71 5.66
C ASN A 16 -8.12 2.64 6.70
N ALA A 17 -6.89 2.90 6.30
CA ALA A 17 -5.72 2.90 7.18
C ALA A 17 -5.04 4.27 7.11
N LYS A 18 -4.84 4.89 8.28
CA LYS A 18 -4.22 6.20 8.44
C LYS A 18 -3.04 6.10 9.37
N LEU A 19 -1.86 6.37 8.83
CA LEU A 19 -0.61 6.50 9.57
C LEU A 19 -0.23 7.99 9.54
N SER A 20 -0.47 8.70 10.64
CA SER A 20 -0.19 10.12 10.76
C SER A 20 1.04 10.37 11.63
N LYS A 21 1.80 11.44 11.35
CA LYS A 21 2.94 11.88 12.15
C LYS A 21 4.01 10.79 12.27
N LEU A 22 4.35 10.16 11.15
CA LEU A 22 5.35 9.10 11.08
C LEU A 22 6.75 9.66 11.38
N PRO A 23 7.41 9.21 12.46
CA PRO A 23 8.78 9.61 12.76
C PRO A 23 9.78 8.93 11.82
N PRO A 24 11.03 9.43 11.73
CA PRO A 24 12.07 8.85 10.87
C PRO A 24 12.32 7.36 11.09
N LEU A 25 12.13 6.87 12.32
CA LEU A 25 12.14 5.45 12.65
C LEU A 25 10.72 4.99 12.98
N THR A 26 10.10 4.26 12.07
CA THR A 26 8.81 3.62 12.28
C THR A 26 9.00 2.10 12.18
N ILE A 27 8.50 1.36 13.17
CA ILE A 27 8.53 -0.10 13.19
C ILE A 27 7.11 -0.62 12.94
N VAL A 28 6.97 -1.54 11.97
CA VAL A 28 5.68 -2.16 11.63
C VAL A 28 5.65 -3.57 12.22
N GLY A 29 4.82 -3.77 13.24
CA GLY A 29 4.63 -5.05 13.94
C GLY A 29 3.19 -5.59 13.83
N GLY A 30 3.01 -6.90 14.03
CA GLY A 30 1.70 -7.57 14.02
C GLY A 30 1.81 -9.07 13.71
N ASP A 31 0.71 -9.79 13.77
CA ASP A 31 0.65 -11.24 13.51
C ASP A 31 0.71 -11.61 12.02
N ASN A 32 1.00 -12.86 11.71
CA ASN A 32 0.99 -13.33 10.32
C ASN A 32 -0.38 -13.10 9.67
N GLY A 33 -0.38 -12.56 8.45
CA GLY A 33 -1.62 -12.19 7.75
C GLY A 33 -2.20 -10.82 8.13
N SER A 34 -1.61 -10.08 9.07
CA SER A 34 -2.12 -8.75 9.50
C SER A 34 -1.91 -7.61 8.48
N GLY A 35 -1.51 -7.91 7.24
CA GLY A 35 -1.29 -6.91 6.20
C GLY A 35 0.09 -6.23 6.20
N LYS A 36 1.07 -6.69 6.99
CA LYS A 36 2.43 -6.09 7.01
C LYS A 36 3.07 -6.04 5.63
N SER A 37 3.12 -7.16 4.90
CA SER A 37 3.68 -7.21 3.54
C SER A 37 2.92 -6.29 2.58
N MET A 38 1.58 -6.19 2.72
CA MET A 38 0.77 -5.28 1.91
C MET A 38 1.12 -3.80 2.17
N LEU A 39 1.44 -3.43 3.41
CA LEU A 39 1.92 -2.08 3.71
C LEU A 39 3.24 -1.77 2.99
N PHE A 40 4.16 -2.74 2.93
CA PHE A 40 5.41 -2.60 2.15
C PHE A 40 5.17 -2.58 0.64
N ASP A 41 4.14 -3.28 0.14
CA ASP A 41 3.73 -3.20 -1.27
C ASP A 41 3.21 -1.82 -1.63
N VAL A 42 2.44 -1.16 -0.75
CA VAL A 42 2.02 0.24 -0.94
C VAL A 42 3.23 1.17 -1.05
N LEU A 43 4.23 1.02 -0.17
CA LEU A 43 5.45 1.83 -0.24
C LEU A 43 6.23 1.57 -1.54
N SER A 44 6.27 0.32 -2.00
CA SER A 44 6.91 -0.07 -3.25
C SER A 44 6.18 0.51 -4.47
N PHE A 45 4.85 0.51 -4.46
CA PHE A 45 4.02 1.17 -5.46
C PHE A 45 4.31 2.67 -5.51
N LEU A 46 4.29 3.37 -4.38
CA LEU A 46 4.61 4.80 -4.32
C LEU A 46 6.01 5.09 -4.87
N LYS A 47 7.01 4.26 -4.52
CA LYS A 47 8.36 4.38 -5.07
C LYS A 47 8.37 4.26 -6.60
N GLU A 48 7.64 3.30 -7.16
CA GLU A 48 7.56 3.07 -8.62
C GLU A 48 6.83 4.22 -9.32
N VAL A 49 5.73 4.73 -8.76
CA VAL A 49 5.02 5.91 -9.30
C VAL A 49 5.96 7.11 -9.41
N LEU A 50 6.76 7.35 -8.37
CA LEU A 50 7.70 8.47 -8.33
C LEU A 50 8.94 8.27 -9.22
N SER A 51 9.39 7.02 -9.38
CA SER A 51 10.59 6.71 -10.17
C SER A 51 10.30 6.54 -11.65
N GLN A 52 9.08 6.16 -12.02
CA GLN A 52 8.63 5.91 -13.38
C GLN A 52 7.32 6.68 -13.63
N ASN A 53 6.18 5.98 -13.66
CA ASN A 53 4.86 6.57 -13.80
C ASN A 53 3.77 5.67 -13.20
N VAL A 54 2.58 6.25 -13.05
CA VAL A 54 1.41 5.57 -12.47
C VAL A 54 1.01 4.31 -13.25
N LEU A 55 1.05 4.36 -14.59
CA LEU A 55 0.60 3.23 -15.42
C LEU A 55 1.49 1.99 -15.21
N GLN A 56 2.80 2.17 -15.17
CA GLN A 56 3.74 1.07 -14.90
C GLN A 56 3.60 0.55 -13.47
N ALA A 57 3.44 1.44 -12.50
CA ALA A 57 3.21 1.04 -11.11
C ALA A 57 1.92 0.23 -10.95
N VAL A 58 0.82 0.65 -11.60
CA VAL A 58 -0.45 -0.09 -11.60
C VAL A 58 -0.30 -1.43 -12.33
N ALA A 59 0.40 -1.50 -13.47
CA ALA A 59 0.63 -2.77 -14.15
C ALA A 59 1.43 -3.78 -13.29
N ARG A 60 2.33 -3.28 -12.44
CA ARG A 60 3.17 -4.10 -11.56
C ARG A 60 2.47 -4.52 -10.28
N TYR A 61 1.84 -3.56 -9.58
CA TYR A 61 1.29 -3.70 -8.22
C TYR A 61 -0.24 -3.71 -8.17
N GLY A 62 -0.91 -3.18 -9.19
CA GLY A 62 -2.38 -3.12 -9.32
C GLY A 62 -3.04 -4.42 -9.77
N ARG A 63 -2.28 -5.53 -9.86
CA ARG A 63 -2.78 -6.87 -10.24
C ARG A 63 -3.70 -7.54 -9.20
N TRP A 64 -4.24 -6.78 -8.25
CA TRP A 64 -5.33 -7.20 -7.37
C TRP A 64 -6.69 -6.78 -7.93
N VAL A 65 -6.87 -6.86 -9.26
CA VAL A 65 -8.20 -6.89 -9.87
C VAL A 65 -8.75 -8.29 -9.61
N SER A 66 -9.64 -8.36 -8.61
CA SER A 66 -10.64 -9.39 -8.37
C SER A 66 -10.39 -10.76 -9.05
N ARG A 67 -9.88 -11.72 -8.27
CA ARG A 67 -10.44 -13.09 -8.34
C ARG A 67 -11.83 -13.07 -7.70
N ALA A 68 -12.75 -12.38 -8.35
CA ALA A 68 -14.17 -12.43 -8.05
C ALA A 68 -14.88 -11.85 -9.28
N GLY A 69 -15.34 -12.74 -10.16
CA GLY A 69 -16.64 -12.49 -10.75
C GLY A 69 -17.64 -12.52 -9.61
N GLU A 70 -17.80 -11.41 -8.91
CA GLU A 70 -18.90 -11.08 -8.01
C GLU A 70 -18.64 -9.71 -7.36
N LEU A 71 -19.59 -8.80 -7.62
CA LEU A 71 -19.92 -7.60 -6.85
C LEU A 71 -19.07 -6.34 -7.08
N TRP A 72 -19.68 -5.49 -7.92
CA TRP A 72 -19.50 -4.06 -8.23
C TRP A 72 -18.38 -3.69 -9.21
#